data_AF-A0A7J2REB2-F1
#
_entry.id   AF-A0A7J2REB2-F1
#
_cell.length_a   1.000
_cell.length_b   1.000
_cell.length_c   1.000
_cell.angle_alpha   90.00
_cell.angle_beta   90.00
_cell.angle_gamma   90.00
#
_symmetry.space_group_name_H-M   'P 1'
#
loop_
_entity.id
_entity.type
_entity.pdbx_description
1 polymer ?
#
loop_
_entity_poly.entity_id
_entity_poly.type
_entity_poly.pdbx_seq_one_letter_code
_entity_poly.pdbx_strand_id
1 'polypeptide(L)'
;MEIPRDDESFHSFLQEVVQLLDGPLPPSDPDNCNWCAFIEKTEKPGNKTQDTKESTEPAIQAPSCPQCSGPMQLRTGKFGEFWSCVKFPDCRGTKNK
;
A
#
# COMPACT_ATOMS: atom_id res chain seq x y z
N MET A 1 9.46 10.32 -31.93
CA MET A 1 10.51 10.67 -30.95
C MET A 1 10.01 10.16 -29.61
N GLU A 2 10.31 8.91 -29.32
CA GLU A 2 9.93 8.27 -28.06
C GLU A 2 11.07 8.56 -27.09
N ILE A 3 10.80 9.36 -26.07
CA ILE A 3 11.79 9.63 -25.03
C ILE A 3 11.85 8.34 -24.19
N PRO A 4 12.97 7.62 -24.18
CA PRO A 4 13.09 6.42 -23.37
C PRO A 4 12.90 6.82 -21.90
N ARG A 5 12.05 6.08 -21.19
CA ARG A 5 11.90 6.23 -19.74
C ARG A 5 13.15 5.65 -19.09
N ASP A 6 14.13 6.50 -18.84
CA ASP A 6 15.34 6.14 -18.11
C ASP A 6 15.08 6.31 -16.61
N ASP A 7 14.50 5.27 -16.02
CA ASP A 7 14.16 5.27 -14.59
C ASP A 7 15.43 5.43 -13.73
N GLU A 8 16.60 4.97 -14.19
CA GLU A 8 17.88 5.10 -13.48
C GLU A 8 18.30 6.57 -13.31
N SER A 9 18.28 7.36 -14.39
CA SER A 9 18.56 8.80 -14.34
C SER A 9 17.56 9.55 -13.45
N PHE A 10 16.29 9.16 -13.50
CA PHE A 10 15.26 9.73 -12.64
C PHE A 10 15.50 9.40 -11.17
N HIS A 11 15.85 8.15 -10.85
CA HIS A 11 16.19 7.73 -9.50
C HIS A 11 17.47 8.42 -8.96
N SER A 12 18.48 8.62 -9.81
CA SER A 12 19.69 9.37 -9.45
C SER A 12 19.37 10.84 -9.15
N PHE A 13 18.54 11.48 -9.97
CA PHE A 13 18.09 12.85 -9.74
C PHE A 13 17.32 12.97 -8.42
N LEU A 14 16.41 12.03 -8.15
CA LEU A 14 15.68 12.02 -6.87
C LEU A 14 16.61 11.82 -5.67
N GLN A 15 17.63 10.97 -5.78
CA GLN A 15 18.61 10.78 -4.72
C GLN A 15 19.44 12.04 -4.46
N GLU A 16 19.85 12.76 -5.49
CA GLU A 16 20.55 14.04 -5.36
C GLU A 16 19.69 15.10 -4.68
N VAL A 17 18.40 15.20 -5.08
CA VAL A 17 17.44 16.11 -4.48
C VAL A 17 17.19 15.76 -3.00
N VAL A 18 17.08 14.47 -2.66
CA VAL A 18 16.92 14.03 -1.27
C VAL A 18 18.15 14.40 -0.44
N GLN A 19 19.36 14.16 -0.95
CA GLN A 19 20.60 14.55 -0.25
C GLN A 19 20.72 16.07 -0.03
N LEU A 20 20.18 16.89 -0.93
CA LEU A 20 20.10 18.34 -0.75
C LEU A 20 19.03 18.77 0.26
N LEU A 21 18.00 17.95 0.46
CA LEU A 21 16.87 18.25 1.34
C LEU A 21 17.00 17.64 2.76
N ASP A 22 17.88 16.67 2.96
CA ASP A 22 18.24 16.12 4.28
C ASP A 22 19.14 17.10 5.07
N GLY A 23 18.62 18.30 5.30
CA GLY A 23 19.13 19.21 6.31
C GLY A 23 19.01 18.56 7.71
N PRO A 24 19.88 18.94 8.67
CA PRO A 24 19.88 18.35 10.01
C PRO A 24 18.47 18.43 10.61
N LEU A 25 17.95 17.27 11.00
CA LEU A 25 16.65 17.17 11.66
C LEU A 25 16.66 18.13 12.86
N PRO A 26 15.67 19.05 12.98
CA PRO A 26 15.67 19.99 14.09
C PRO A 26 15.67 19.20 15.41
N PRO A 27 16.45 19.65 16.42
CA PRO A 27 16.41 19.02 17.72
C PRO A 27 14.95 19.05 18.21
N SER A 28 14.45 17.89 18.61
CA SER A 28 13.13 17.75 19.20
C SER A 28 13.14 18.39 20.58
N ASP A 29 13.01 19.71 20.60
CA ASP A 29 12.88 20.50 21.82
C ASP A 29 11.41 20.42 22.29
N PRO A 30 11.13 19.75 23.42
CA PRO A 30 9.76 19.48 23.87
C PRO A 30 9.00 20.75 24.28
N ASP A 31 9.68 21.87 24.51
CA ASP A 31 9.06 23.10 25.01
C ASP A 31 8.63 24.09 23.91
N ASN A 32 8.98 23.88 22.63
CA ASN A 32 8.57 24.78 21.54
C ASN A 32 8.37 24.13 20.15
N CYS A 33 8.11 22.82 20.10
CA CYS A 33 7.85 22.13 18.84
C CYS A 33 6.37 22.20 18.42
N ASN A 34 5.96 23.29 17.75
CA ASN A 34 4.60 23.43 17.16
C ASN A 34 4.25 22.34 16.12
N TRP A 35 5.27 21.70 15.51
CA TRP A 35 5.10 20.62 14.52
C TRP A 35 4.89 19.24 15.15
N CYS A 36 5.32 19.03 16.41
CA CYS A 36 5.25 17.71 17.04
C CYS A 36 3.79 17.27 17.29
N ALA A 37 2.91 18.22 17.62
CA ALA A 37 1.47 17.99 17.71
C ALA A 37 0.82 17.56 16.37
N PHE A 38 1.49 17.81 15.24
CA PHE A 38 1.01 17.43 13.91
C PHE A 38 1.42 16.00 13.54
N ILE A 39 2.61 15.54 13.94
CA ILE A 39 3.04 14.13 13.75
C ILE A 39 2.10 13.19 14.52
N GLU A 40 1.84 13.48 15.80
CA GLU A 40 0.94 12.68 16.66
C GLU A 40 -0.49 12.59 16.09
N LYS A 41 -0.95 13.64 15.40
CA LYS A 41 -2.28 13.68 14.75
C LYS A 41 -2.32 13.02 13.37
N THR A 42 -1.16 12.82 12.74
CA THR A 42 -1.04 12.19 11.42
C THR A 42 -0.55 10.74 11.47
N GLU A 43 -0.25 10.23 12.67
CA GLU A 43 -0.20 8.80 12.95
C GLU A 43 -1.58 8.19 12.66
N LYS A 44 -1.79 7.83 11.40
CA LYS A 44 -2.91 6.99 10.98
C LYS A 44 -2.88 5.73 11.85
N PRO A 45 -4.00 5.31 12.45
CA PRO A 45 -4.07 4.00 13.07
C PRO A 45 -3.80 2.94 11.98
N GLY A 46 -2.60 2.36 12.03
CA GLY A 46 -2.23 1.15 11.30
C GLY A 46 -1.96 1.33 9.81
N ASN A 47 -0.70 1.64 9.47
CA ASN A 47 -0.08 0.98 8.32
C ASN A 47 0.00 -0.53 8.64
N LYS A 48 -1.09 -1.26 8.36
CA LYS A 48 -1.04 -2.72 8.25
C LYS A 48 -0.43 -3.03 6.89
N THR A 49 0.90 -3.01 6.85
CA THR A 49 1.65 -3.80 5.85
C THR A 49 1.34 -5.26 6.18
N GLN A 50 0.32 -5.82 5.53
CA GLN A 50 -0.01 -7.23 5.60
C GLN A 50 0.73 -7.95 4.49
N ASP A 51 2.00 -8.26 4.77
CA ASP A 51 2.69 -9.36 4.10
C ASP A 51 2.36 -10.66 4.85
N THR A 52 1.66 -11.55 4.14
CA THR A 52 1.65 -13.03 4.30
C THR A 52 0.88 -13.70 5.47
N LYS A 53 -0.17 -14.47 5.08
CA LYS A 53 -0.69 -15.81 5.52
C LYS A 53 -0.83 -16.11 7.04
N GLU A 54 -1.82 -16.81 7.62
CA GLU A 54 -2.58 -18.00 7.21
C GLU A 54 -3.75 -18.22 8.22
N SER A 55 -4.90 -18.73 7.73
CA SER A 55 -5.99 -19.53 8.36
C SER A 55 -6.42 -19.25 9.82
N THR A 56 -7.71 -19.06 10.12
CA THR A 56 -8.62 -20.19 10.46
C THR A 56 -10.11 -19.83 10.25
N GLU A 57 -10.82 -20.83 9.74
CA GLU A 57 -12.20 -20.99 9.24
C GLU A 57 -13.39 -20.59 10.16
N PRO A 58 -14.66 -20.49 9.66
CA PRO A 58 -15.38 -21.55 8.93
C PRO A 58 -15.99 -21.18 7.56
N ALA A 59 -15.84 -22.11 6.63
CA ALA A 59 -16.72 -22.47 5.52
C ALA A 59 -17.57 -21.38 4.85
N ILE A 60 -16.95 -20.53 4.04
CA ILE A 60 -17.56 -20.13 2.76
C ILE A 60 -16.57 -20.56 1.69
N GLN A 61 -16.97 -21.50 0.83
CA GLN A 61 -16.13 -21.99 -0.26
C GLN A 61 -15.71 -20.80 -1.13
N ALA A 62 -14.49 -20.30 -0.94
CA ALA A 62 -13.98 -19.19 -1.73
C ALA A 62 -13.93 -19.66 -3.20
N PRO A 63 -14.63 -18.98 -4.12
CA PRO A 63 -14.66 -19.39 -5.51
C PRO A 63 -13.27 -19.21 -6.13
N SER A 64 -12.90 -20.10 -7.05
CA SER A 64 -11.70 -19.91 -7.86
C SER A 64 -11.87 -18.70 -8.79
N CYS A 65 -10.79 -17.96 -8.97
CA CYS A 65 -10.79 -16.81 -9.87
C CYS A 65 -11.06 -17.24 -11.33
N PRO A 66 -12.01 -16.63 -12.05
CA PRO A 66 -12.31 -17.01 -13.43
C PRO A 66 -11.19 -16.65 -14.43
N GLN A 67 -10.27 -15.76 -14.06
CA GLN A 67 -9.19 -15.32 -14.95
C GLN A 67 -7.88 -16.11 -14.77
N CYS A 68 -7.53 -16.46 -13.54
CA CYS A 68 -6.24 -17.09 -13.25
C CYS A 68 -6.34 -18.39 -12.45
N SER A 69 -7.56 -18.89 -12.22
CA SER A 69 -7.89 -20.05 -11.37
C SER A 69 -7.29 -20.01 -9.95
N GLY A 70 -6.74 -18.87 -9.54
CA GLY A 70 -6.11 -18.67 -8.25
C GLY A 70 -7.09 -18.43 -7.12
N PRO A 71 -6.59 -18.40 -5.88
CA PRO A 71 -7.41 -18.15 -4.71
C PRO A 71 -8.00 -16.75 -4.74
N MET A 72 -9.24 -16.63 -4.27
CA MET A 72 -9.93 -15.36 -4.07
C MET A 72 -10.11 -15.08 -2.58
N GLN A 73 -10.14 -13.80 -2.22
CA GLN A 73 -10.38 -13.31 -0.87
C GLN A 73 -11.62 -12.42 -0.86
N LEU A 74 -12.41 -12.51 0.21
CA LEU A 74 -13.58 -11.67 0.39
C LEU A 74 -13.16 -10.27 0.83
N ARG A 75 -13.60 -9.25 0.09
CA ARG A 75 -13.39 -7.83 0.41
C ARG A 75 -14.73 -7.12 0.48
N THR A 76 -14.81 -6.09 1.31
CA THR A 76 -16.01 -5.26 1.42
C THR A 76 -15.77 -3.94 0.69
N GLY A 77 -16.58 -3.67 -0.33
CA GLY A 77 -16.58 -2.42 -1.08
C GLY A 77 -17.82 -1.56 -0.75
N LYS A 78 -17.91 -0.40 -1.41
CA LYS A 78 -19.06 0.52 -1.28
C LYS A 78 -20.40 -0.16 -1.57
N PHE A 79 -20.42 -1.15 -2.46
CA PHE A 79 -21.63 -1.82 -2.94
C PHE A 79 -21.88 -3.17 -2.26
N GLY A 80 -21.08 -3.55 -1.25
CA GLY A 80 -21.20 -4.81 -0.53
C GLY A 80 -19.94 -5.67 -0.61
N GLU A 81 -20.08 -6.91 -0.15
CA GLU A 81 -19.00 -7.91 -0.14
C GLU A 81 -18.79 -8.51 -1.53
N PHE A 82 -17.54 -8.67 -1.95
CA PHE A 82 -17.17 -9.28 -3.22
C PHE A 82 -15.89 -10.09 -3.08
N TRP A 83 -15.76 -11.14 -3.87
CA TRP A 83 -14.54 -11.91 -4.01
C TRP A 83 -13.59 -11.18 -4.96
N SER A 84 -12.35 -10.98 -4.52
CA SER A 84 -11.27 -10.39 -5.29
C SER A 84 -10.12 -11.38 -5.43
N CYS A 85 -9.44 -11.40 -6.58
CA CYS A 85 -8.23 -12.19 -6.72
C CYS A 85 -7.13 -11.70 -5.74
N VAL A 86 -6.41 -12.65 -5.14
CA VAL A 86 -5.27 -12.32 -4.26
C VAL A 86 -4.11 -11.69 -5.03
N LYS A 87 -3.97 -12.00 -6.34
CA LYS A 87 -2.90 -11.51 -7.22
C LYS A 87 -3.17 -10.12 -7.83
N PHE A 88 -4.03 -9.29 -7.25
CA PHE A 88 -4.20 -7.91 -7.73
C PHE A 88 -2.92 -7.10 -7.44
N PRO A 89 -2.36 -6.29 -8.38
CA PRO A 89 -2.94 -5.78 -9.63
C PRO A 89 -2.75 -6.66 -10.88
N ASP A 90 -1.92 -7.70 -10.82
CA ASP A 90 -1.62 -8.61 -11.96
C ASP A 90 -2.86 -9.38 -12.45
N CYS A 91 -3.78 -9.69 -11.54
CA CYS A 91 -5.08 -10.28 -11.86
C CYS A 91 -6.22 -9.45 -11.27
N ARG A 92 -7.05 -8.89 -12.16
CA ARG A 92 -8.22 -8.06 -11.79
C ARG A 92 -9.52 -8.85 -11.69
N GLY A 93 -9.44 -10.17 -11.53
CA GLY A 93 -10.62 -11.02 -11.45
C GLY A 93 -11.42 -10.74 -10.18
N THR A 94 -12.68 -10.37 -10.35
CA THR A 94 -13.64 -10.17 -9.27
C THR A 94 -14.87 -11.04 -9.51
N LYS A 95 -15.54 -11.41 -8.41
CA LYS A 95 -16.79 -12.16 -8.45
C LYS A 95 -17.67 -11.66 -7.31
N ASN A 96 -18.93 -11.39 -7.59
CA ASN A 96 -19.87 -10.99 -6.54
C ASN A 96 -20.11 -12.18 -5.60
N LYS A 97 -20.29 -11.89 -4.30
CA LYS A 97 -20.70 -12.90 -3.33
C LYS A 97 -22.16 -13.28 -3.57
#